data_AF-A0A060RTS6-F1
#
_entry.id   AF-A0A060RTS6-F1
#
_cell.length_a   1.000
_cell.length_b   1.000
_cell.length_c   1.000
_cell.angle_alpha   90.00
_cell.angle_beta   90.00
_cell.angle_gamma   90.00
#
_symmetry.space_group_name_H-M   'P 1'
#
loop_
_entity.id
_entity.type
_entity.pdbx_description
1 polymer ?
#
loop_
_entity_poly.entity_id
_entity_poly.type
_entity_poly.pdbx_seq_one_letter_code
_entity_poly.pdbx_strand_id
1 'polypeptide(L)'
;MVKHKDYKKSDLIRILSSNISKERNKAVKLLKKFEPLPRKHLDNKFDPKNIVVHKNNVLKAFMCWRCDKVKQTNVKVHWDTSEGMKIICTSCHSNLISLKEMEKMRKENSTNNEFLKNLSNM
;
A
#
# COMPACT_ATOMS: atom_id res chain seq x y z
N MET A 1 0.69 3.57 40.13
CA MET A 1 1.17 4.09 38.83
C MET A 1 1.27 2.94 37.84
N VAL A 2 0.37 2.84 36.86
CA VAL A 2 0.45 1.80 35.82
C VAL A 2 1.54 2.21 34.85
N LYS A 3 2.68 1.50 34.85
CA LYS A 3 3.77 1.71 33.89
C LYS A 3 3.19 1.66 32.47
N HIS A 4 3.13 2.81 31.80
CA HIS A 4 2.86 2.84 30.37
C HIS A 4 3.98 2.05 29.70
N LYS A 5 3.71 0.80 29.35
CA LYS A 5 4.61 0.01 28.52
C LYS A 5 4.66 0.74 27.19
N ASP A 6 5.77 1.40 26.88
CA ASP A 6 6.02 1.94 25.56
C ASP A 6 6.11 0.75 24.60
N TYR A 7 4.97 0.41 24.01
CA TYR A 7 4.90 -0.71 23.09
C TYR A 7 5.74 -0.36 21.86
N LYS A 8 6.70 -1.22 21.50
CA LYS A 8 7.40 -1.08 20.22
C LYS A 8 6.41 -1.35 19.08
N LYS A 9 6.56 -0.61 17.97
CA LYS A 9 5.71 -0.77 16.78
C LYS A 9 5.67 -2.24 16.32
N SER A 10 6.80 -2.94 16.34
CA SER A 10 6.93 -4.37 16.00
C SER A 10 6.03 -5.27 16.85
N ASP A 11 5.92 -5.00 18.15
CA ASP A 11 5.14 -5.83 19.07
C ASP A 11 3.65 -5.69 18.78
N LEU A 12 3.20 -4.45 18.53
CA LEU A 12 1.83 -4.16 18.15
C LEU A 12 1.45 -4.79 16.80
N ILE A 13 2.40 -4.85 15.86
CA ILE A 13 2.20 -5.51 14.56
C ILE A 13 1.97 -7.01 14.75
N ARG A 14 2.74 -7.66 15.63
CA ARG A 14 2.52 -9.07 15.99
C ARG A 14 1.15 -9.32 16.60
N ILE A 15 0.62 -8.38 17.39
CA ILE A 15 -0.71 -8.48 18.00
C ILE A 15 -1.83 -8.41 16.95
N LEU A 16 -1.60 -7.86 15.74
CA LEU A 16 -2.63 -7.76 14.71
C LEU A 16 -3.14 -9.14 14.24
N SER A 17 -2.31 -10.18 14.32
CA SER A 17 -2.70 -11.57 14.02
C SER A 17 -3.36 -12.29 15.20
N SER A 18 -3.53 -11.64 16.36
CA SER A 18 -4.24 -12.22 17.50
C SER A 18 -5.71 -12.46 17.17
N ASN A 19 -6.21 -13.63 17.59
CA ASN A 19 -7.62 -13.97 17.52
C ASN A 19 -8.45 -13.20 18.56
N ILE A 20 -7.80 -12.60 19.57
CA ILE A 20 -8.47 -11.84 20.62
C ILE A 20 -8.79 -10.42 20.11
N SER A 21 -10.06 -10.19 19.79
CA SER A 21 -10.54 -8.91 19.23
C SER A 21 -10.21 -7.70 20.10
N LYS A 22 -10.26 -7.82 21.43
CA LYS A 22 -9.94 -6.74 22.37
C LYS A 22 -8.48 -6.28 22.25
N GLU A 23 -7.55 -7.22 22.17
CA GLU A 23 -6.13 -6.94 22.01
C GLU A 23 -5.82 -6.35 20.64
N ARG A 24 -6.36 -6.96 19.58
CA ARG A 24 -6.21 -6.47 18.21
C ARG A 24 -6.71 -5.03 18.06
N ASN A 25 -7.86 -4.69 18.64
CA ASN A 25 -8.40 -3.32 18.60
C ASN A 25 -7.55 -2.32 19.41
N LYS A 26 -6.99 -2.74 20.55
CA LYS A 26 -6.02 -1.92 21.31
C LYS A 26 -4.76 -1.67 20.48
N ALA A 27 -4.21 -2.70 19.85
CA ALA A 27 -3.03 -2.57 18.99
C ALA A 27 -3.27 -1.63 17.81
N VAL A 28 -4.43 -1.71 17.15
CA VAL A 28 -4.80 -0.78 16.08
C VAL A 28 -4.83 0.67 16.57
N LYS A 29 -5.45 0.94 17.73
CA LYS A 29 -5.49 2.30 18.31
C LYS A 29 -4.10 2.84 18.60
N LEU A 30 -3.20 2.01 19.14
CA LEU A 30 -1.82 2.39 19.43
C LEU A 30 -1.01 2.60 18.14
N LEU A 31 -1.14 1.72 17.15
CA LEU A 31 -0.45 1.82 15.86
C LEU A 31 -0.81 3.09 15.09
N LYS A 32 -2.04 3.60 15.23
CA LYS A 32 -2.46 4.88 14.63
C LYS A 32 -1.71 6.10 15.17
N LYS A 33 -1.06 5.99 16.35
CA LYS A 33 -0.27 7.08 16.95
C LYS A 33 1.17 7.13 16.45
N PHE A 34 1.65 6.10 15.78
CA PHE A 34 3.00 6.10 15.22
C PHE A 34 3.03 6.90 13.93
N GLU A 35 4.07 7.71 13.76
CA GLU A 35 4.32 8.37 12.49
C GLU A 35 4.49 7.32 11.38
N PRO A 36 3.74 7.42 10.27
CA PRO A 36 3.90 6.54 9.14
C PRO A 36 5.24 6.81 8.44
N LEU A 37 5.91 5.74 7.98
CA LEU A 37 7.08 5.83 7.12
C LEU A 37 6.77 5.22 5.74
N PRO A 38 6.20 6.01 4.80
CA PRO A 38 5.80 5.50 3.50
C PRO A 38 7.00 4.97 2.68
N ARG A 39 6.77 3.88 1.95
CA ARG A 39 7.76 3.20 1.09
C ARG A 39 7.28 3.28 -0.36
N LYS A 40 7.92 4.15 -1.14
CA LYS A 40 7.56 4.42 -2.55
C LYS A 40 8.63 3.98 -3.55
N HIS A 41 9.76 3.44 -3.07
CA HIS A 41 10.90 3.10 -3.92
C HIS A 41 10.60 1.99 -4.95
N LEU A 42 9.52 1.23 -4.75
CA LEU A 42 9.06 0.21 -5.71
C LEU A 42 7.91 0.70 -6.60
N ASP A 43 7.40 1.92 -6.43
CA ASP A 43 6.23 2.41 -7.17
C ASP A 43 6.46 2.34 -8.70
N ASN A 44 7.67 2.67 -9.17
CA ASN A 44 8.01 2.62 -10.61
C ASN A 44 8.02 1.19 -11.18
N LYS A 45 8.15 0.18 -10.31
CA LYS A 45 8.11 -1.25 -10.69
C LYS A 45 6.70 -1.83 -10.61
N PHE A 46 5.70 -1.01 -10.31
CA PHE A 46 4.33 -1.46 -10.24
C PHE A 46 3.81 -1.91 -11.62
N ASP A 47 3.21 -3.09 -11.61
CA ASP A 47 2.46 -3.67 -12.72
C ASP A 47 1.18 -4.30 -12.15
N PRO A 48 -0.02 -3.97 -12.68
CA PRO A 48 -1.27 -4.61 -12.29
C PRO A 48 -1.26 -6.14 -12.37
N LYS A 49 -0.43 -6.75 -13.23
CA LYS A 49 -0.30 -8.21 -13.34
C LYS A 49 0.32 -8.85 -12.10
N ASN A 50 1.08 -8.10 -11.31
CA ASN A 50 1.75 -8.58 -10.11
C ASN A 50 0.89 -8.39 -8.85
N ILE A 51 -0.42 -8.16 -9.02
CA ILE A 51 -1.35 -7.85 -7.95
C ILE A 51 -2.43 -8.93 -7.82
N VAL A 52 -2.69 -9.34 -6.59
CA VAL A 52 -3.84 -10.17 -6.23
C VAL A 52 -4.66 -9.49 -5.12
N VAL A 53 -5.94 -9.26 -5.37
CA VAL A 53 -6.87 -8.69 -4.40
C VAL A 53 -7.58 -9.81 -3.64
N HIS A 54 -7.27 -9.96 -2.35
CA HIS A 54 -7.88 -10.96 -1.48
C HIS A 54 -9.02 -10.36 -0.67
N LYS A 55 -10.23 -10.88 -0.86
CA LYS A 55 -11.41 -10.57 -0.06
C LYS A 55 -11.61 -11.65 0.99
N ASN A 56 -11.70 -11.27 2.25
CA ASN A 56 -11.94 -12.16 3.39
C ASN A 56 -13.37 -12.00 3.87
N ASN A 57 -13.98 -13.08 4.39
CA ASN A 57 -15.34 -13.02 4.96
C ASN A 57 -15.39 -12.25 6.29
N VAL A 58 -14.23 -12.01 6.91
CA VAL A 58 -14.11 -11.33 8.20
C VAL A 58 -13.13 -10.17 8.13
N LEU A 59 -13.36 -9.14 8.95
CA LEU A 59 -12.44 -8.03 9.11
C LEU A 59 -11.07 -8.53 9.59
N LYS A 60 -10.03 -8.21 8.84
CA LYS A 60 -8.64 -8.47 9.21
C LYS A 60 -7.93 -7.15 9.50
N ALA A 61 -7.04 -7.17 10.49
CA ALA A 61 -6.12 -6.08 10.74
C ALA A 61 -4.75 -6.38 10.11
N PHE A 62 -4.09 -5.38 9.54
CA PHE A 62 -2.73 -5.50 9.01
C PHE A 62 -2.06 -4.12 8.88
N MET A 63 -0.74 -4.11 8.74
CA MET A 63 0.00 -2.91 8.32
C MET A 63 0.11 -2.88 6.80
N CYS A 64 -0.30 -1.78 6.19
CA CYS A 64 0.00 -1.54 4.78
C CYS A 64 1.49 -1.29 4.62
N TRP A 65 2.18 -2.06 3.79
CA TRP A 65 3.61 -1.89 3.55
C TRP A 65 3.94 -0.54 2.91
N ARG A 66 3.13 -0.08 1.93
CA ARG A 66 3.40 1.15 1.17
C ARG A 66 3.19 2.43 1.99
N CYS A 67 2.04 2.59 2.65
CA CYS A 67 1.78 3.81 3.43
C CYS A 67 2.12 3.69 4.91
N ASP A 68 2.52 2.49 5.37
CA ASP A 68 2.93 2.23 6.75
C ASP A 68 1.84 2.55 7.81
N LYS A 69 0.58 2.52 7.38
CA LYS A 69 -0.60 2.73 8.23
C LYS A 69 -1.29 1.40 8.51
N VAL A 70 -1.76 1.24 9.75
CA VAL A 70 -2.63 0.12 10.13
C VAL A 70 -3.99 0.22 9.43
N LYS A 71 -4.51 -0.91 8.98
CA LYS A 71 -5.80 -1.05 8.29
C LYS A 71 -6.63 -2.13 8.96
N GLN A 72 -7.94 -1.90 9.03
CA GLN A 72 -8.94 -2.88 9.41
C GLN A 72 -9.95 -2.95 8.28
N THR A 73 -9.93 -4.03 7.51
CA THR A 73 -10.78 -4.22 6.34
C THR A 73 -10.86 -5.71 6.01
N ASN A 74 -11.88 -6.08 5.26
CA ASN A 74 -12.03 -7.41 4.67
C ASN A 74 -11.16 -7.58 3.41
N VAL A 75 -10.64 -6.50 2.82
CA VAL A 75 -9.84 -6.57 1.58
C VAL A 75 -8.36 -6.32 1.85
N LYS A 76 -7.51 -7.23 1.40
CA LYS A 76 -6.05 -7.06 1.34
C LYS A 76 -5.58 -7.15 -0.09
N VAL A 77 -4.54 -6.42 -0.44
CA VAL A 77 -3.92 -6.49 -1.76
C VAL A 77 -2.52 -7.06 -1.57
N HIS A 78 -2.24 -8.20 -2.18
CA HIS A 78 -0.91 -8.77 -2.28
C HIS A 78 -0.25 -8.23 -3.54
N TRP A 79 0.94 -7.68 -3.37
CA TRP A 79 1.77 -7.14 -4.43
C TRP A 79 3.07 -7.93 -4.47
N ASP A 80 3.26 -8.68 -5.55
CA ASP A 80 4.52 -9.35 -5.79
C ASP A 80 5.57 -8.34 -6.31
N THR A 81 6.74 -8.33 -5.67
CA THR A 81 7.78 -7.35 -5.94
C THR A 81 9.14 -8.04 -6.01
N SER A 82 10.15 -7.35 -6.54
CA SER A 82 11.54 -7.84 -6.50
C SER A 82 12.08 -8.07 -5.07
N GLU A 83 11.42 -7.51 -4.05
CA GLU A 83 11.75 -7.71 -2.63
C GLU A 83 10.79 -8.70 -1.93
N GLY A 84 10.10 -9.53 -2.71
CA GLY A 84 9.08 -10.47 -2.25
C GLY A 84 7.70 -9.85 -2.06
N MET A 85 6.75 -10.68 -1.62
CA MET A 85 5.35 -10.29 -1.48
C MET A 85 5.15 -9.21 -0.41
N LYS A 86 4.50 -8.12 -0.79
CA LYS A 86 4.09 -7.01 0.09
C LYS A 86 2.58 -6.96 0.21
N ILE A 87 2.07 -6.66 1.41
CA ILE A 87 0.64 -6.44 1.63
C ILE A 87 0.36 -4.94 1.64
N ILE A 88 -0.48 -4.45 0.74
CA ILE A 88 -0.88 -3.04 0.66
C ILE A 88 -2.39 -2.88 0.87
N CYS A 89 -2.80 -1.66 1.19
CA CYS A 89 -4.22 -1.31 1.32
C CYS A 89 -4.83 -0.95 -0.03
N THR A 90 -6.14 -1.06 -0.15
CA THR A 90 -6.89 -0.71 -1.36
C THR A 90 -6.62 0.71 -1.85
N SER A 91 -6.53 1.70 -0.95
CA SER A 91 -6.19 3.08 -1.35
C SER A 91 -4.79 3.22 -1.95
N CYS A 92 -3.81 2.46 -1.45
CA CYS A 92 -2.47 2.45 -2.03
C CYS A 92 -2.45 1.76 -3.39
N HIS A 93 -3.21 0.68 -3.52
CA HIS A 93 -3.40 -0.02 -4.79
C HIS A 93 -4.05 0.89 -5.85
N SER A 94 -5.16 1.56 -5.53
CA SER A 94 -5.81 2.51 -6.45
C SER A 94 -4.87 3.65 -6.85
N ASN A 95 -4.11 4.20 -5.89
CA ASN A 95 -3.13 5.25 -6.20
C ASN A 95 -2.01 4.75 -7.13
N LEU A 96 -1.52 3.52 -6.97
CA LEU A 96 -0.52 2.94 -7.86
C LEU A 96 -1.06 2.72 -9.28
N ILE A 97 -2.31 2.27 -9.42
CA ILE A 97 -2.99 2.19 -10.72
C ILE A 97 -3.02 3.56 -11.38
N SER A 98 -3.51 4.59 -10.69
CA SER A 98 -3.60 5.94 -11.25
C SER A 98 -2.22 6.51 -11.62
N LEU A 99 -1.18 6.25 -10.82
CA LEU A 99 0.18 6.65 -11.17
C LEU A 99 0.63 6.00 -12.48
N LYS A 100 0.36 4.70 -12.67
CA LYS A 100 0.72 3.96 -13.88
C LYS A 100 -0.03 4.48 -15.12
N GLU A 101 -1.32 4.76 -14.96
CA GLU A 101 -2.15 5.34 -16.02
C GLU A 101 -1.63 6.72 -16.44
N MET A 102 -1.30 7.58 -15.48
CA MET A 102 -0.72 8.90 -15.79
C MET A 102 0.64 8.79 -16.50
N GLU A 103 1.50 7.84 -16.11
CA GLU A 103 2.76 7.59 -16.82
C GLU A 103 2.54 7.15 -18.26
N LYS A 104 1.54 6.31 -18.52
CA LYS A 104 1.16 5.87 -19.87
C LYS A 104 0.70 7.07 -20.71
N MET A 105 -0.22 7.87 -20.18
CA MET A 105 -0.74 9.07 -20.86
C MET A 105 0.37 10.09 -21.18
N ARG A 106 1.33 10.28 -20.27
CA ARG A 106 2.47 11.17 -20.51
C ARG A 106 3.34 10.69 -21.67
N LYS A 107 3.60 9.38 -21.76
CA LYS A 107 4.37 8.78 -22.86
C LYS A 107 3.65 8.91 -24.19
N GLU A 108 2.35 8.61 -24.23
CA GLU A 108 1.54 8.76 -25.44
C GLU A 108 1.51 10.22 -25.92
N ASN A 109 1.33 11.18 -25.01
CA ASN A 109 1.37 12.59 -25.36
C ASN A 109 2.74 13.06 -25.86
N SER A 110 3.85 12.56 -25.30
CA SER A 110 5.19 12.89 -25.81
C SER A 110 5.39 12.35 -27.22
N THR A 111 4.98 11.11 -27.48
CA THR A 111 5.11 10.48 -28.81
C THR A 111 4.25 11.19 -29.84
N ASN A 112 3.00 11.55 -29.49
CA ASN A 112 2.10 12.28 -30.39
C ASN A 112 2.66 13.66 -30.75
N ASN A 113 3.21 14.39 -29.77
CA ASN A 113 3.83 15.69 -30.01
C ASN A 113 5.08 15.59 -30.91
N GLU A 114 5.90 14.55 -30.74
CA GLU A 114 7.05 14.30 -31.61
C GLU A 114 6.62 13.99 -33.04
N PHE A 115 5.60 13.15 -33.21
CA PHE A 115 5.01 12.85 -34.51
C PHE A 115 4.47 14.11 -35.21
N LEU A 116 3.74 14.97 -34.49
CA LEU A 116 3.22 16.23 -35.03
C LEU A 116 4.34 17.19 -35.45
N LYS A 117 5.43 17.29 -34.68
CA LYS A 117 6.60 18.10 -35.05
C LYS A 117 7.28 17.60 -36.32
N ASN A 118 7.36 16.27 -36.49
CA ASN A 118 7.95 15.68 -37.68
C ASN A 118 7.08 15.92 -38.91
N LEU A 119 5.75 15.89 -38.77
CA LEU A 119 4.82 16.26 -39.85
C LEU A 119 4.87 17.75 -40.23
N SER A 120 5.05 18.65 -39.26
CA SER A 120 5.14 20.09 -39.55
C SER A 120 6.47 20.52 -40.18
N ASN A 121 7.49 19.66 -40.11
CA ASN A 121 8.82 19.90 -40.68
C ASN A 121 9.02 19.24 -42.06
N MET A 122 7.98 18.57 -42.60
CA MET A 122 7.92 18.08 -43.99
C MET A 122 7.13 19.06 -44.85
#